data_AF-A0A5D4TXI9-F1
#
_entry.id   AF-A0A5D4TXI9-F1
#
_cell.length_a   1.000
_cell.length_b   1.000
_cell.length_c   1.000
_cell.angle_alpha   90.00
_cell.angle_beta   90.00
_cell.angle_gamma   90.00
#
_symmetry.space_group_name_H-M   'P 1'
#
loop_
_entity.id
_entity.type
_entity.pdbx_description
1 polymer ?
#
loop_
_entity_poly.entity_id
_entity_poly.type
_entity_poly.pdbx_seq_one_letter_code
_entity_poly.pdbx_strand_id
1 'polypeptide(L)'
;MSYLCIIEEQIILTFNLLKGGIIIKRKLSSASLIIFLALSGCTQPESKQELAVEKIEEGEVVETVHTITNQEEIESVMATLENEKWTKVDLYSGTDFMFSVDNKKVDVHIHSKNNSVEMFRQSEDGNERAVILHEEAEVFYELLTGDSLENFEG
;
A
#
# COMPACT_ATOMS: atom_id res chain seq x y z
N MET A 1 0.81 -14.61 -18.80
CA MET A 1 -0.36 -15.50 -18.66
C MET A 1 -1.32 -14.76 -17.74
N SER A 2 -2.20 -13.94 -18.34
CA SER A 2 -3.66 -14.18 -18.48
C SER A 2 -4.36 -13.98 -17.12
N TYR A 3 -5.31 -13.06 -16.92
CA TYR A 3 -6.45 -12.75 -17.79
C TYR A 3 -6.89 -11.29 -17.67
N LEU A 4 -7.07 -10.65 -18.84
CA LEU A 4 -7.96 -9.52 -19.05
C LEU A 4 -9.34 -9.88 -18.48
N CYS A 5 -9.85 -9.08 -17.55
CA CYS A 5 -11.25 -9.14 -17.13
C CYS A 5 -12.09 -8.68 -18.31
N ILE A 6 -12.58 -9.62 -19.11
CA ILE A 6 -13.58 -9.37 -20.15
C ILE A 6 -14.89 -9.08 -19.42
N ILE A 7 -15.15 -7.80 -19.14
CA ILE A 7 -16.49 -7.29 -18.83
C ILE A 7 -16.86 -6.31 -19.93
N GLU A 8 -17.08 -6.83 -21.14
CA GLU A 8 -17.89 -6.18 -22.15
C GLU A 8 -18.49 -7.30 -23.01
N GLU A 9 -19.78 -7.19 -23.36
CA GLU A 9 -20.65 -8.18 -24.05
C GLU A 9 -21.36 -9.26 -23.22
N GLN A 10 -22.37 -8.86 -22.41
CA GLN A 10 -23.62 -9.64 -22.26
C GLN A 10 -24.85 -8.75 -21.95
N ILE A 11 -24.95 -7.55 -22.54
CA ILE A 11 -26.20 -6.75 -22.50
C ILE A 11 -26.64 -6.41 -23.93
N ILE A 12 -26.83 -7.44 -24.76
CA ILE A 12 -27.67 -7.35 -25.96
C ILE A 12 -28.33 -8.72 -26.13
N LEU A 13 -29.36 -9.06 -25.35
CA LEU A 13 -30.34 -10.11 -25.70
C LEU A 13 -31.52 -10.20 -24.70
N THR A 14 -32.07 -9.06 -24.27
CA THR A 14 -33.37 -9.04 -23.58
C THR A 14 -34.18 -7.79 -23.95
N PHE A 15 -34.27 -7.49 -25.24
CA PHE A 15 -35.25 -6.52 -25.74
C PHE A 15 -35.69 -6.90 -27.16
N ASN A 16 -36.36 -8.05 -27.33
CA ASN A 16 -37.18 -8.31 -28.54
C ASN A 16 -38.09 -9.55 -28.43
N LEU A 17 -38.78 -9.77 -27.30
CA LEU A 17 -39.82 -10.81 -27.22
C LEU A 17 -41.01 -10.30 -26.40
N LEU A 18 -41.62 -9.23 -26.89
CA LEU A 18 -42.91 -8.74 -26.40
C LEU A 18 -43.77 -8.33 -27.60
N LYS A 19 -44.20 -9.34 -28.39
CA LYS A 19 -45.41 -9.30 -29.22
C LYS A 19 -45.70 -10.68 -29.84
N GLY A 20 -46.85 -11.26 -29.46
CA GLY A 20 -47.41 -12.50 -29.99
C GLY A 20 -46.84 -13.73 -29.28
N GLY A 21 -47.53 -14.46 -28.39
CA GLY A 21 -48.90 -14.92 -28.50
C GLY A 21 -48.92 -16.25 -29.27
N ILE A 22 -48.71 -17.39 -28.57
CA ILE A 22 -49.27 -18.72 -28.88
C ILE A 22 -49.05 -19.63 -27.65
N ILE A 23 -50.14 -20.31 -27.29
CA ILE A 23 -50.33 -21.22 -26.15
C ILE A 23 -49.82 -22.62 -26.52
N ILE A 24 -48.99 -23.24 -25.67
CA ILE A 24 -48.80 -24.71 -25.67
C ILE A 24 -48.79 -25.23 -24.23
N LYS A 25 -49.81 -26.02 -23.87
CA LYS A 25 -49.89 -26.81 -22.64
C LYS A 25 -49.21 -28.18 -22.86
N ARG A 26 -48.27 -28.59 -21.99
CA ARG A 26 -48.15 -30.00 -21.51
C ARG A 26 -47.16 -30.15 -20.34
N LYS A 27 -47.53 -31.08 -19.45
CA LYS A 27 -46.90 -31.48 -18.16
C LYS A 27 -45.64 -32.35 -18.33
N LEU A 28 -44.99 -32.62 -17.18
CA LEU A 28 -43.87 -33.52 -16.82
C LEU A 28 -42.50 -32.83 -16.83
N SER A 29 -41.56 -33.07 -15.91
CA SER A 29 -41.48 -33.79 -14.62
C SER A 29 -40.06 -33.52 -14.09
N SER A 30 -39.93 -33.34 -12.77
CA SER A 30 -38.78 -33.60 -11.89
C SER A 30 -37.32 -33.45 -12.35
N ALA A 31 -36.55 -32.79 -11.46
CA ALA A 31 -35.11 -32.91 -11.20
C ALA A 31 -34.15 -32.03 -12.01
N SER A 32 -33.56 -31.01 -11.38
CA SER A 32 -32.30 -31.21 -10.66
C SER A 32 -31.90 -29.95 -9.87
N LEU A 33 -31.41 -30.20 -8.67
CA LEU A 33 -30.83 -29.26 -7.74
C LEU A 33 -29.48 -28.78 -8.28
N ILE A 34 -29.25 -27.48 -8.46
CA ILE A 34 -27.90 -26.89 -8.38
C ILE A 34 -28.02 -25.55 -7.66
N ILE A 35 -27.79 -25.60 -6.35
CA ILE A 35 -27.29 -24.45 -5.57
C ILE A 35 -25.84 -24.27 -6.00
N PHE A 36 -25.49 -23.12 -6.59
CA PHE A 36 -24.12 -22.62 -6.55
C PHE A 36 -24.14 -21.17 -6.11
N LEU A 37 -23.79 -21.01 -4.83
CA LEU A 37 -23.26 -19.79 -4.26
C LEU A 37 -22.16 -19.27 -5.19
N ALA A 38 -22.38 -18.11 -5.78
CA ALA A 38 -21.31 -17.25 -6.22
C ALA A 38 -21.70 -15.81 -5.86
N LEU A 39 -21.82 -15.56 -4.54
CA LEU A 39 -21.00 -14.49 -4.00
C LEU A 39 -19.56 -14.89 -4.34
N SER A 40 -19.13 -14.64 -5.59
CA SER A 40 -17.73 -14.45 -5.85
C SER A 40 -17.39 -13.20 -5.05
N GLY A 41 -17.10 -13.41 -3.77
CA GLY A 41 -16.13 -12.58 -3.11
C GLY A 41 -14.98 -12.56 -4.11
N CYS A 42 -14.76 -11.40 -4.72
CA CYS A 42 -13.41 -11.05 -5.07
C CYS A 42 -12.65 -11.17 -3.74
N THR A 43 -12.16 -12.38 -3.42
CA THR A 43 -10.87 -12.48 -2.78
C THR A 43 -9.92 -12.02 -3.87
N GLN A 44 -9.90 -10.69 -4.03
CA GLN A 44 -8.78 -10.01 -4.65
C GLN A 44 -7.58 -10.64 -3.96
N PRO A 45 -6.63 -11.23 -4.71
CA PRO A 45 -5.42 -11.72 -4.08
C PRO A 45 -4.93 -10.54 -3.26
N GLU A 46 -4.87 -10.74 -1.95
CA GLU A 46 -4.36 -9.76 -1.00
C GLU A 46 -2.97 -9.45 -1.53
N SER A 47 -2.87 -8.32 -2.25
CA SER A 47 -1.61 -7.90 -2.82
C SER A 47 -0.81 -7.57 -1.59
N LYS A 48 0.07 -8.50 -1.19
CA LYS A 48 0.95 -8.27 -0.06
C LYS A 48 1.66 -6.96 -0.33
N GLN A 49 1.33 -5.96 0.48
CA GLN A 49 2.02 -4.69 0.43
C GLN A 49 3.47 -4.99 0.81
N GLU A 50 4.40 -4.44 0.05
CA GLU A 50 5.81 -4.59 0.28
C GLU A 50 6.39 -3.18 0.36
N LEU A 51 7.17 -2.93 1.40
CA LEU A 51 7.83 -1.67 1.63
C LEU A 51 9.34 -1.92 1.55
N ALA A 52 9.94 -1.47 0.47
CA ALA A 52 11.39 -1.47 0.29
C ALA A 52 11.97 -0.19 0.92
N VAL A 53 12.91 -0.37 1.85
CA VAL A 53 13.68 0.71 2.46
C VAL A 53 15.04 0.75 1.75
N GLU A 54 15.30 1.86 1.09
CA GLU A 54 16.45 2.09 0.24
C GLU A 54 17.40 3.07 0.92
N LYS A 55 18.69 2.76 0.95
CA LYS A 55 19.73 3.67 1.44
C LYS A 55 20.11 4.65 0.34
N ILE A 56 20.27 5.91 0.74
CA ILE A 56 20.65 7.00 -0.13
C ILE A 56 22.04 7.50 0.26
N GLU A 57 22.95 7.58 -0.70
CA GLU A 57 24.26 8.22 -0.55
C GLU A 57 24.46 9.22 -1.69
N GLU A 58 24.89 10.44 -1.38
CA GLU A 58 25.11 11.52 -2.36
C GLU A 58 23.91 11.81 -3.28
N GLY A 59 22.69 11.46 -2.85
CA GLY A 59 21.45 11.67 -3.60
C GLY A 59 21.05 10.52 -4.53
N GLU A 60 21.79 9.41 -4.53
CA GLU A 60 21.47 8.21 -5.31
C GLU A 60 21.08 7.04 -4.41
N VAL A 61 20.18 6.18 -4.91
CA VAL A 61 19.88 4.90 -4.27
C VAL A 61 21.07 3.97 -4.46
N VAL A 62 21.71 3.58 -3.36
CA VAL A 62 22.89 2.69 -3.39
C VAL A 62 22.53 1.23 -3.12
N GLU A 63 21.57 0.97 -2.24
CA GLU A 63 21.14 -0.39 -1.89
C GLU A 63 19.73 -0.41 -1.28
N THR A 64 19.05 -1.54 -1.35
CA THR A 64 17.86 -1.83 -0.53
C THR A 64 18.33 -2.48 0.77
N VAL A 65 18.23 -1.78 1.90
CA VAL A 65 18.71 -2.26 3.20
C VAL A 65 17.72 -3.19 3.88
N HIS A 66 16.43 -2.99 3.61
CA HIS A 66 15.39 -3.78 4.23
C HIS A 66 14.15 -3.87 3.34
N THR A 67 13.41 -4.96 3.47
CA THR A 67 12.16 -5.19 2.75
C THR A 67 11.13 -5.72 3.72
N ILE A 68 10.20 -4.85 4.10
CA ILE A 68 9.11 -5.16 5.02
C ILE A 68 7.98 -5.81 4.20
N THR A 69 7.67 -7.06 4.52
CA THR A 69 6.56 -7.83 3.90
C THR A 69 5.50 -8.26 4.90
N ASN A 70 5.76 -8.02 6.19
CA ASN A 70 4.83 -8.30 7.27
C ASN A 70 3.80 -7.16 7.36
N GLN A 71 2.53 -7.51 7.29
CA GLN A 71 1.43 -6.56 7.32
C GLN A 71 1.38 -5.75 8.63
N GLU A 72 1.70 -6.36 9.77
CA GLU A 72 1.70 -5.68 11.08
C GLU A 72 2.80 -4.62 11.17
N GLU A 73 3.98 -4.91 10.59
CA GLU A 73 5.09 -3.96 10.52
C GLU A 73 4.79 -2.80 9.56
N ILE A 74 4.17 -3.08 8.41
CA ILE A 74 3.72 -2.05 7.47
C ILE A 74 2.66 -1.15 8.13
N GLU A 75 1.68 -1.74 8.81
CA GLU A 75 0.68 -0.99 9.59
C GLU A 75 1.32 -0.15 10.68
N SER A 76 2.38 -0.64 11.32
CA SER A 76 3.15 0.12 12.31
C SER A 76 3.88 1.32 11.68
N VAL A 77 4.50 1.15 10.51
CA VAL A 77 5.11 2.27 9.76
C VAL A 77 4.05 3.31 9.40
N MET A 78 2.92 2.88 8.85
CA MET A 78 1.81 3.77 8.48
C MET A 78 1.25 4.52 9.68
N ALA A 79 1.02 3.83 10.80
CA ALA A 79 0.53 4.44 12.03
C ALA A 79 1.48 5.52 12.55
N THR A 80 2.80 5.28 12.52
CA THR A 80 3.80 6.32 12.86
C THR A 80 3.64 7.53 11.95
N LEU A 81 3.60 7.34 10.63
CA LEU A 81 3.43 8.45 9.68
C LEU A 81 2.14 9.26 9.88
N GLU A 82 1.04 8.61 10.28
CA GLU A 82 -0.24 9.26 10.53
C GLU A 82 -0.30 10.02 11.85
N ASN A 83 0.39 9.51 12.89
CA ASN A 83 0.39 10.12 14.22
C ASN A 83 1.33 11.32 14.33
N GLU A 84 2.30 11.44 13.42
CA GLU A 84 3.26 12.53 13.44
C GLU A 84 2.68 13.90 13.08
N LYS A 85 3.25 14.94 13.70
CA LYS A 85 2.90 16.33 13.40
C LYS A 85 3.73 16.88 12.23
N TRP A 86 3.16 16.77 11.03
CA TRP A 86 3.74 17.33 9.81
C TRP A 86 3.68 18.86 9.77
N THR A 87 4.83 19.49 9.49
CA THR A 87 4.97 20.95 9.37
C THR A 87 5.57 21.30 8.02
N LYS A 88 5.03 22.31 7.33
CA LYS A 88 5.56 22.77 6.04
C LYS A 88 6.98 23.31 6.18
N VAL A 89 7.83 22.98 5.21
CA VAL A 89 9.22 23.43 5.11
C VAL A 89 9.55 23.81 3.66
N ASP A 90 10.35 24.86 3.48
CA ASP A 90 10.72 25.32 2.14
C ASP A 90 11.82 24.44 1.52
N LEU A 91 12.79 24.03 2.35
CA LEU A 91 13.94 23.23 1.96
C LEU A 91 14.26 22.24 3.08
N TYR A 92 14.73 21.06 2.68
CA TYR A 92 15.38 20.12 3.59
C TYR A 92 16.67 19.60 2.94
N SER A 93 17.57 19.12 3.78
CA SER A 93 18.88 18.62 3.38
C SER A 93 19.17 17.35 4.16
N GLY A 94 19.67 16.33 3.47
CA GLY A 94 19.97 15.04 4.07
C GLY A 94 18.85 14.04 3.82
N THR A 95 19.25 12.87 3.35
CA THR A 95 18.42 11.68 3.21
C THR A 95 19.36 10.51 3.33
N ASP A 96 19.18 9.69 4.36
CA ASP A 96 19.95 8.47 4.59
C ASP A 96 19.18 7.26 4.09
N PHE A 97 17.85 7.29 4.26
CA PHE A 97 16.96 6.26 3.76
C PHE A 97 15.75 6.86 3.04
N MET A 98 15.17 6.06 2.16
CA MET A 98 13.97 6.40 1.42
C MET A 98 13.08 5.17 1.35
N PHE A 99 11.78 5.37 1.48
CA PHE A 99 10.80 4.32 1.18
C PHE A 99 9.54 4.94 0.58
N SER A 100 8.63 4.09 0.09
CA SER A 100 7.35 4.54 -0.47
C SER A 100 6.18 3.79 0.17
N VAL A 101 5.16 4.55 0.58
CA VAL A 101 3.87 4.04 1.08
C VAL A 101 2.76 4.72 0.29
N ASP A 102 1.80 3.96 -0.23
CA ASP A 102 0.68 4.48 -1.04
C ASP A 102 1.11 5.41 -2.18
N ASN A 103 2.20 5.04 -2.87
CA ASN A 103 2.85 5.84 -3.93
C ASN A 103 3.33 7.22 -3.47
N LYS A 104 3.48 7.44 -2.16
CA LYS A 104 4.09 8.62 -1.58
C LYS A 104 5.47 8.26 -1.05
N LYS A 105 6.46 8.96 -1.58
CA LYS A 105 7.84 8.85 -1.14
C LYS A 105 8.01 9.55 0.22
N VAL A 106 8.72 8.88 1.12
CA VAL A 106 9.17 9.42 2.40
C VAL A 106 10.69 9.35 2.43
N ASP A 107 11.33 10.50 2.57
CA ASP A 107 12.76 10.60 2.83
C ASP A 107 12.98 10.62 4.34
N VAL A 108 13.99 9.89 4.80
CA VAL A 108 14.32 9.72 6.21
C VAL A 108 15.75 10.19 6.42
N HIS A 109 15.96 11.08 7.39
CA HIS A 109 17.26 11.56 7.80
C HIS A 109 17.49 11.26 9.29
N ILE A 110 18.63 10.65 9.60
CA ILE A 110 18.99 10.19 10.92
C ILE A 110 19.93 11.20 11.58
N HIS A 111 19.54 11.69 12.76
CA HIS A 111 20.38 12.52 13.60
C HIS A 111 20.97 11.69 14.74
N SER A 112 22.10 11.03 14.47
CA SER A 112 22.80 10.15 15.42
C SER A 112 23.21 10.86 16.73
N LYS A 113 23.45 12.18 16.70
CA LYS A 113 23.90 12.95 17.88
C LYS A 113 22.83 13.14 18.96
N ASN A 114 21.55 13.14 18.59
CA ASN A 114 20.45 13.41 19.51
C ASN A 114 19.37 12.32 19.48
N ASN A 115 19.67 11.18 18.85
CA ASN A 115 18.77 10.05 18.62
C ASN A 115 17.41 10.53 18.12
N SER A 116 17.40 11.21 16.98
CA SER A 116 16.15 11.62 16.33
C SER A 116 16.13 11.24 14.86
N VAL A 117 14.91 11.09 14.34
CA VAL A 117 14.65 10.80 12.94
C VAL A 117 13.80 11.93 12.39
N GLU A 118 14.30 12.60 11.35
CA GLU A 118 13.50 13.53 10.56
C GLU A 118 12.94 12.81 9.34
N MET A 119 11.64 12.99 9.08
CA MET A 119 10.98 12.45 7.91
C MET A 119 10.48 13.60 7.05
N PHE A 120 10.66 13.46 5.74
CA PHE A 120 10.24 14.44 4.75
C PHE A 120 9.35 13.78 3.72
N ARG A 121 8.31 14.50 3.31
CA ARG A 121 7.43 14.07 2.21
C ARG A 121 6.93 15.26 1.43
N GLN A 122 6.53 15.02 0.19
CA GLN A 122 5.85 16.01 -0.62
C GLN A 122 4.35 16.01 -0.33
N SER A 123 3.77 17.21 -0.15
CA SER A 123 2.33 17.45 -0.11
C SER A 123 1.91 18.43 -1.22
N GLU A 124 0.61 18.68 -1.35
CA GLU A 124 0.06 19.57 -2.40
C GLU A 124 0.63 21.01 -2.30
N ASP A 125 0.98 21.42 -1.08
CA ASP A 125 1.40 22.78 -0.77
C ASP A 125 2.93 22.94 -0.61
N GLY A 126 3.71 21.90 -0.92
CA GLY A 126 5.18 21.92 -0.80
C GLY A 126 5.72 20.72 -0.01
N ASN A 127 6.89 20.87 0.59
CA ASN A 127 7.49 19.83 1.40
C ASN A 127 6.99 19.92 2.85
N GLU A 128 6.82 18.76 3.47
CA GLU A 128 6.46 18.64 4.88
C GLU A 128 7.54 17.87 5.62
N ARG A 129 7.74 18.22 6.89
CA ARG A 129 8.64 17.55 7.81
C ARG A 129 7.92 17.10 9.07
N ALA A 130 8.21 15.89 9.51
CA ALA A 130 7.94 15.37 10.84
C ALA A 130 9.25 15.01 11.55
N VAL A 131 9.25 14.99 12.89
CA VAL A 131 10.44 14.68 13.69
C VAL A 131 10.05 13.74 14.83
N ILE A 132 10.68 12.57 14.86
CA ILE A 132 10.54 11.57 15.92
C ILE A 132 11.76 11.68 16.84
N LEU A 133 11.56 11.63 18.16
CA LEU A 133 12.61 11.83 19.15
C LEU A 133 12.85 10.58 20.00
N HIS A 134 14.10 10.38 20.41
CA HIS A 134 14.51 9.45 21.46
C HIS A 134 14.04 8.00 21.23
N GLU A 135 13.34 7.41 22.20
CA GLU A 135 12.93 5.99 22.19
C GLU A 135 12.05 5.66 20.98
N GLU A 136 11.17 6.57 20.56
CA GLU A 136 10.30 6.37 19.40
C GLU A 136 11.12 6.35 18.09
N ALA A 137 12.22 7.12 18.04
CA ALA A 137 13.10 7.18 16.89
C ALA A 137 13.90 5.87 16.74
N GLU A 138 14.33 5.28 17.85
CA GLU A 138 15.01 3.98 17.88
C GLU A 138 14.09 2.87 17.38
N VAL A 139 12.86 2.80 17.90
CA VAL A 139 11.85 1.81 17.48
C VAL A 139 11.52 1.96 15.99
N PHE A 140 11.35 3.20 15.51
CA PHE A 140 11.06 3.46 14.11
C PHE A 140 12.24 3.11 13.19
N TYR A 141 13.47 3.40 13.60
CA TYR A 141 14.66 3.01 12.85
C TYR A 141 14.81 1.49 12.76
N GLU A 142 14.62 0.77 13.87
CA GLU A 142 14.69 -0.70 13.89
C GLU A 142 13.61 -1.32 13.02
N LEU A 143 12.40 -0.75 13.02
CA LEU A 143 11.33 -1.17 12.14
C LEU A 143 11.69 -0.99 10.66
N LEU A 144 12.35 0.12 10.30
CA LEU A 144 12.72 0.40 8.91
C LEU A 144 13.91 -0.41 8.42
N THR A 145 14.91 -0.66 9.28
CA THR A 145 16.20 -1.20 8.85
C THR A 145 16.43 -2.64 9.30
N GLY A 146 15.73 -3.09 10.34
CA GLY A 146 16.03 -4.33 11.05
C GLY A 146 17.25 -4.24 11.98
N ASP A 147 17.85 -3.06 12.13
CA ASP A 147 19.06 -2.81 12.92
C ASP A 147 18.81 -1.82 14.07
N SER A 148 19.70 -1.79 15.06
CA SER A 148 19.68 -0.78 16.11
C SER A 148 20.25 0.55 15.62
N LEU A 149 19.63 1.66 16.04
CA LEU A 149 20.10 3.02 15.74
C LEU A 149 21.53 3.29 16.23
N GLU A 150 21.97 2.60 17.30
CA GLU A 150 23.33 2.70 17.81
C GLU A 150 24.40 2.20 16.81
N ASN A 151 24.00 1.36 15.86
CA ASN A 151 24.87 0.81 14.83
C ASN A 151 24.90 1.68 13.55
N PHE A 152 24.15 2.78 13.51
CA PHE A 152 24.14 3.65 12.35
C PHE A 152 25.45 4.44 12.22
N GLU A 153 26.19 4.19 11.14
CA GLU A 153 27.41 4.92 10.77
C GLU A 153 27.07 5.99 9.72
N GLY A 154 26.65 7.18 10.17
CA GLY A 154 26.33 8.35 9.33
C GLY A 154 26.45 9.68 10.05
#